data_AF-I1DYF7-F1
#
_entry.id   AF-I1DYF7-F1
#
_cell.length_a   1.000
_cell.length_b   1.000
_cell.length_c   1.000
_cell.angle_alpha   90.00
_cell.angle_beta   90.00
_cell.angle_gamma   90.00
#
_symmetry.space_group_name_H-M   'P 1'
#
loop_
_entity.id
_entity.type
_entity.pdbx_description
1 polymer ?
#
loop_
_entity_poly.entity_id
_entity_poly.type
_entity_poly.pdbx_seq_one_letter_code
_entity_poly.pdbx_strand_id
1 'polypeptide(L)'
;MLLRRICLVSTCLFTTLLASATVLAKPLVDFSAEQNKLCWKMIEQKNTGHCKLHFNRLDGKTFAYPSRDEISRAFSRYFSARTEFPTSFQQMEYALQFFNYSLERYPVRDSLNYIRSNDGTTQLSMTILTSASGGYSFILADSDAHFRQVVDALQYPKPRPATHYYRNIARLFTE
;
A
#
# COMPACT_ATOMS: atom_id res chain seq x y z
N MET A 1 -66.61 32.84 28.70
CA MET A 1 -66.56 31.52 29.35
C MET A 1 -66.25 30.47 28.29
N LEU A 2 -65.35 29.53 28.60
CA LEU A 2 -64.76 28.47 27.75
C LEU A 2 -63.78 28.91 26.66
N LEU A 3 -62.63 28.26 26.42
CA LEU A 3 -61.72 27.45 27.23
C LEU A 3 -60.45 27.31 26.36
N ARG A 4 -59.28 27.60 26.94
CA ARG A 4 -57.97 27.35 26.31
C ARG A 4 -57.76 25.85 26.04
N ARG A 5 -57.19 25.48 24.89
CA ARG A 5 -56.46 24.20 24.64
C ARG A 5 -55.23 24.54 23.80
N ILE A 6 -54.05 24.70 24.40
CA ILE A 6 -53.06 23.65 24.72
C ILE A 6 -52.45 23.02 23.45
N CYS A 7 -51.35 23.65 23.03
CA CYS A 7 -50.04 23.06 22.74
C CYS A 7 -49.97 21.52 22.65
N LEU A 8 -49.56 20.99 21.51
CA LEU A 8 -48.53 19.94 21.47
C LEU A 8 -47.94 19.83 20.06
N VAL A 9 -46.83 20.56 19.91
CA VAL A 9 -45.79 20.27 18.93
C VAL A 9 -45.29 18.86 19.22
N SER A 10 -45.50 17.93 18.30
CA SER A 10 -44.81 16.65 18.30
C SER A 10 -44.34 16.36 16.89
N THR A 11 -43.30 17.10 16.49
CA THR A 11 -42.43 16.78 15.37
C THR A 11 -41.75 15.45 15.66
N CYS A 12 -42.24 14.36 15.05
CA CYS A 12 -41.49 13.12 14.89
C CYS A 12 -40.27 13.38 14.01
N LEU A 13 -39.18 13.82 14.65
CA LEU A 13 -37.85 13.86 14.07
C LEU A 13 -37.36 12.41 13.97
N PHE A 14 -37.68 11.73 12.85
CA PHE A 14 -36.99 10.50 12.49
C PHE A 14 -35.52 10.85 12.19
N THR A 15 -34.68 10.66 13.20
CA THR A 15 -33.23 10.66 13.07
C THR A 15 -32.83 9.53 12.11
N THR A 16 -32.61 9.90 10.86
CA THR A 16 -31.91 9.09 9.88
C THR A 16 -30.47 8.95 10.35
N LEU A 17 -30.19 7.89 11.10
CA LEU A 17 -28.83 7.37 11.25
C LEU A 17 -28.36 6.92 9.86
N LEU A 18 -27.72 7.84 9.14
CA LEU A 18 -26.85 7.54 8.01
C LEU A 18 -25.69 6.70 8.55
N ALA A 19 -25.89 5.40 8.63
CA ALA A 19 -24.83 4.42 8.77
C ALA A 19 -23.93 4.58 7.55
N SER A 20 -22.86 5.37 7.71
CA SER A 20 -21.79 5.48 6.73
C SER A 20 -21.05 4.15 6.74
N ALA A 21 -21.55 3.17 5.99
CA ALA A 21 -20.84 1.94 5.73
C ALA A 21 -19.58 2.32 4.95
N THR A 22 -18.46 2.43 5.65
CA THR A 22 -17.15 2.54 5.03
C THR A 22 -16.90 1.22 4.30
N VAL A 23 -17.21 1.19 3.01
CA VAL A 23 -16.83 0.08 2.14
C VAL A 23 -15.31 0.07 2.09
N LEU A 24 -14.67 -0.80 2.88
CA LEU A 24 -13.25 -1.05 2.77
C LEU A 24 -12.98 -1.64 1.38
N ALA A 25 -11.94 -1.20 0.68
CA ALA A 25 -11.55 -1.90 -0.54
C ALA A 25 -11.11 -3.32 -0.18
N LYS A 26 -11.37 -4.27 -1.09
CA LYS A 26 -10.84 -5.61 -0.93
C LYS A 26 -9.31 -5.55 -1.06
N PRO A 27 -8.53 -6.15 -0.14
CA PRO A 27 -7.08 -6.25 -0.29
C PRO A 27 -6.71 -6.95 -1.60
N LEU A 28 -5.64 -6.47 -2.24
CA LEU A 28 -5.05 -7.13 -3.42
C LEU A 28 -4.15 -8.30 -3.02
N VAL A 29 -3.65 -8.28 -1.78
CA VAL A 29 -2.72 -9.27 -1.24
C VAL A 29 -3.11 -9.71 0.16
N ASP A 30 -2.75 -10.94 0.52
CA ASP A 30 -2.87 -11.48 1.87
C ASP A 30 -1.48 -11.88 2.39
N PHE A 31 -1.09 -11.35 3.54
CA PHE A 31 0.19 -11.66 4.17
C PHE A 31 0.04 -12.89 5.07
N SER A 32 0.71 -13.98 4.74
CA SER A 32 0.63 -15.21 5.53
C SER A 32 1.17 -15.01 6.94
N ALA A 33 0.31 -15.12 7.96
CA ALA A 33 0.73 -15.00 9.36
C ALA A 33 1.78 -16.06 9.73
N GLU A 34 1.61 -17.29 9.27
CA GLU A 34 2.51 -18.41 9.55
C GLU A 34 3.87 -18.25 8.88
N GLN A 35 3.91 -17.95 7.56
CA GLN A 35 5.18 -17.79 6.84
C GLN A 35 5.97 -16.58 7.33
N ASN A 36 5.27 -15.53 7.78
CA ASN A 36 5.90 -14.28 8.18
C ASN A 36 6.23 -14.20 9.67
N LYS A 37 5.87 -15.21 10.49
CA LYS A 37 6.05 -15.19 11.96
C LYS A 37 7.46 -14.79 12.40
N LEU A 38 8.49 -15.37 11.78
CA LEU A 38 9.88 -15.05 12.10
C LEU A 38 10.28 -13.64 11.66
N CYS A 39 9.79 -13.20 10.50
CA CYS A 39 10.06 -11.86 9.98
C CYS A 39 9.39 -10.80 10.85
N TRP A 40 8.14 -11.02 11.28
CA TRP A 40 7.45 -10.15 12.24
C TRP A 40 8.18 -10.04 13.57
N LYS A 41 8.63 -11.17 14.12
CA LYS A 41 9.44 -11.16 15.35
C LYS A 41 10.71 -10.32 15.18
N MET A 42 11.40 -10.43 14.04
CA MET A 42 12.59 -9.63 13.75
C MET A 42 12.28 -8.13 13.72
N ILE A 43 11.19 -7.75 13.05
CA ILE A 43 10.73 -6.36 12.93
C ILE A 43 10.32 -5.79 14.30
N GLU A 44 9.50 -6.52 15.05
CA GLU A 44 9.00 -6.11 16.37
C GLU A 44 10.14 -5.91 17.37
N GLN A 45 11.11 -6.82 17.35
CA GLN A 45 12.28 -6.79 18.23
C GLN A 45 13.38 -5.85 17.72
N LYS A 46 13.21 -5.24 16.53
CA LYS A 46 14.21 -4.37 15.89
C LYS A 46 15.58 -5.07 15.73
N ASN A 47 15.57 -6.38 15.49
CA ASN A 47 16.78 -7.16 15.27
C ASN A 47 17.36 -6.85 13.89
N THR A 48 18.68 -6.75 13.83
CA THR A 48 19.43 -6.59 12.58
C THR A 48 19.32 -7.86 11.74
N GLY A 49 19.13 -7.73 10.44
CA GLY A 49 19.02 -8.87 9.55
C GLY A 49 18.22 -8.59 8.29
N HIS A 50 17.92 -9.66 7.57
CA HIS A 50 17.14 -9.64 6.33
C HIS A 50 16.06 -10.71 6.44
N CYS A 51 14.83 -10.34 6.09
CA CYS A 51 13.73 -11.29 5.96
C CYS A 51 12.82 -10.95 4.79
N LYS A 52 12.06 -11.96 4.35
CA LYS A 52 11.08 -11.84 3.28
C LYS A 52 9.68 -11.88 3.88
N LEU A 53 8.89 -10.85 3.60
CA LEU A 53 7.48 -10.77 3.95
C LEU A 53 6.66 -11.31 2.79
N HIS A 54 6.29 -12.57 2.90
CA HIS A 54 5.52 -13.31 1.92
C HIS A 54 4.07 -12.84 1.87
N PHE A 55 3.54 -12.74 0.66
CA PHE A 55 2.13 -12.44 0.44
C PHE A 55 1.58 -13.23 -0.75
N ASN A 56 0.30 -13.57 -0.68
CA ASN A 56 -0.44 -14.17 -1.77
C ASN A 56 -1.24 -13.10 -2.49
N ARG A 57 -1.26 -13.14 -3.81
CA ARG A 57 -2.16 -12.28 -4.60
C ARG A 57 -3.58 -12.86 -4.56
N LEU A 58 -4.55 -12.00 -4.28
CA LEU A 58 -5.96 -12.39 -4.16
C LEU A 58 -6.75 -12.28 -5.46
N ASP A 59 -6.16 -11.67 -6.50
CA ASP A 59 -6.80 -11.48 -7.80
C ASP A 59 -6.56 -12.65 -8.77
N GLY A 60 -5.66 -13.58 -8.44
CA GLY A 60 -5.34 -14.76 -9.26
C GLY A 60 -4.76 -14.44 -10.64
N LYS A 61 -4.38 -13.18 -10.90
CA LYS A 61 -3.89 -12.75 -12.21
C LYS A 61 -2.45 -13.19 -12.42
N THR A 62 -2.18 -13.72 -13.61
CA THR A 62 -0.84 -13.98 -14.10
C THR A 62 -0.46 -12.93 -15.15
N PHE A 63 0.79 -12.50 -15.13
CA PHE A 63 1.29 -11.46 -16.02
C PHE A 63 2.47 -12.00 -16.81
N ALA A 64 2.55 -11.63 -18.08
CA ALA A 64 3.76 -11.83 -18.87
C ALA A 64 4.90 -10.96 -18.32
N TYR A 65 6.14 -11.39 -18.52
CA TYR A 65 7.29 -10.56 -18.16
C TYR A 65 7.37 -9.32 -19.05
N PRO A 66 7.44 -8.11 -18.47
CA PRO A 66 7.65 -6.88 -19.22
C PRO A 66 9.07 -6.81 -19.78
N SER A 67 9.29 -5.91 -20.73
CA SER A 67 10.63 -5.64 -21.26
C SER A 67 11.55 -5.12 -20.14
N ARG A 68 12.84 -5.47 -20.22
CA ARG A 68 13.83 -4.97 -19.25
C ARG A 68 13.94 -3.44 -19.27
N ASP A 69 13.83 -2.83 -20.45
CA ASP A 69 13.97 -1.40 -20.65
C ASP A 69 12.84 -0.62 -19.98
N GLU A 70 11.60 -1.11 -20.08
CA GLU A 70 10.44 -0.51 -19.42
C GLU A 70 10.63 -0.43 -17.90
N ILE A 71 10.98 -1.55 -17.27
CA ILE A 71 11.15 -1.58 -15.81
C ILE A 71 12.43 -0.85 -15.39
N SER A 72 13.49 -0.87 -16.20
CA SER A 72 14.72 -0.13 -15.94
C SER A 72 14.50 1.38 -15.91
N ARG A 73 13.74 1.93 -16.88
CA ARG A 73 13.36 3.35 -16.89
C ARG A 73 12.59 3.72 -15.63
N ALA A 74 11.55 2.95 -15.29
CA ALA A 74 10.77 3.18 -14.08
C ALA A 74 11.64 3.13 -12.82
N PHE A 75 12.55 2.16 -12.73
CA PHE A 75 13.49 2.02 -11.62
C PHE A 75 14.38 3.25 -11.45
N SER A 76 14.95 3.76 -12.54
CA SER A 76 15.84 4.93 -12.50
C SER A 76 15.15 6.22 -12.02
N ARG A 77 13.84 6.36 -12.28
CA ARG A 77 13.05 7.57 -11.98
C ARG A 77 12.23 7.47 -10.71
N TYR A 78 12.02 6.26 -10.19
CA TYR A 78 11.12 6.02 -9.06
C TYR A 78 11.51 6.81 -7.80
N PHE A 79 12.80 6.80 -7.44
CA PHE A 79 13.26 7.48 -6.24
C PHE A 79 13.04 9.00 -6.34
N SER A 80 13.43 9.60 -7.47
CA SER A 80 13.22 11.05 -7.67
C SER A 80 11.73 11.40 -7.65
N ALA A 81 10.89 10.63 -8.34
CA ALA A 81 9.44 10.85 -8.38
C ALA A 81 8.79 10.72 -7.00
N ARG A 82 9.24 9.77 -6.17
CA ARG A 82 8.80 9.67 -4.77
C ARG A 82 9.21 10.91 -3.97
N THR A 83 10.43 11.42 -4.15
CA THR A 83 10.94 12.59 -3.41
C THR A 83 10.35 13.93 -3.84
N GLU A 84 9.66 14.02 -4.99
CA GLU A 84 8.89 15.22 -5.38
C GLU A 84 7.75 15.54 -4.41
N PHE A 85 7.32 14.56 -3.63
CA PHE A 85 6.28 14.74 -2.61
C PHE A 85 6.90 15.27 -1.30
N PRO A 86 6.50 16.48 -0.84
CA PRO A 86 7.23 17.21 0.20
C PRO A 86 7.08 16.65 1.61
N THR A 87 6.06 15.83 1.87
CA THR A 87 5.81 15.26 3.20
C THR A 87 6.04 13.75 3.20
N SER A 88 6.55 13.23 4.32
CA SER A 88 6.69 11.79 4.57
C SER A 88 5.40 11.01 4.29
N PHE A 89 4.26 11.57 4.71
CA PHE A 89 2.94 11.01 4.45
C PHE A 89 2.63 10.88 2.95
N GLN A 90 2.92 11.90 2.15
CA GLN A 90 2.68 11.84 0.71
C GLN A 90 3.64 10.88 0.01
N GLN A 91 4.90 10.80 0.45
CA GLN A 91 5.87 9.83 -0.08
C GLN A 91 5.46 8.39 0.23
N MET A 92 4.91 8.15 1.41
CA MET A 92 4.34 6.85 1.79
C MET A 92 3.10 6.53 0.94
N GLU A 93 2.18 7.47 0.78
CA GLU A 93 1.00 7.28 -0.07
C GLU A 93 1.43 7.00 -1.52
N TYR A 94 2.43 7.69 -2.04
CA TYR A 94 3.01 7.39 -3.35
C TYR A 94 3.53 5.95 -3.44
N ALA A 95 4.30 5.49 -2.46
CA ALA A 95 4.82 4.13 -2.42
C ALA A 95 3.70 3.07 -2.37
N LEU A 96 2.63 3.32 -1.60
CA LEU A 96 1.44 2.47 -1.56
C LEU A 96 0.73 2.39 -2.91
N GLN A 97 0.51 3.53 -3.55
CA GLN A 97 -0.10 3.59 -4.87
C GLN A 97 0.78 2.91 -5.92
N PHE A 98 2.11 3.03 -5.79
CA PHE A 98 3.07 2.37 -6.67
C PHE A 98 3.03 0.85 -6.54
N PHE A 99 2.95 0.33 -5.32
CA PHE A 99 2.78 -1.11 -5.08
C PHE A 99 1.48 -1.65 -5.69
N ASN A 100 0.35 -0.98 -5.44
CA ASN A 100 -0.95 -1.38 -5.99
C ASN A 100 -0.96 -1.30 -7.52
N TYR A 101 -0.45 -0.21 -8.10
CA TYR A 101 -0.31 -0.05 -9.55
C TYR A 101 0.49 -1.20 -10.15
N SER A 102 1.58 -1.59 -9.48
CA SER A 102 2.49 -2.63 -9.95
C SER A 102 1.88 -4.02 -9.87
N LEU A 103 1.14 -4.32 -8.79
CA LEU A 103 0.38 -5.56 -8.71
C LEU A 103 -0.61 -5.67 -9.87
N GLU A 104 -1.35 -4.61 -10.18
CA GLU A 104 -2.37 -4.65 -11.24
C GLU A 104 -1.83 -4.91 -12.65
N ARG A 105 -0.52 -4.71 -12.89
CA ARG A 105 0.07 -4.64 -14.23
C ARG A 105 1.23 -5.59 -14.48
N TYR A 106 1.96 -5.96 -13.43
CA TYR A 106 3.24 -6.62 -13.58
C TYR A 106 3.34 -7.89 -12.73
N PRO A 107 4.23 -8.82 -13.12
CA PRO A 107 4.60 -9.94 -12.28
C PRO A 107 5.48 -9.43 -11.13
N VAL A 108 4.85 -9.06 -10.02
CA VAL A 108 5.53 -8.71 -8.76
C VAL A 108 5.88 -9.99 -8.00
N ARG A 109 7.10 -10.08 -7.45
CA ARG A 109 7.51 -11.17 -6.56
C ARG A 109 6.57 -11.24 -5.36
N ASP A 110 6.18 -12.45 -4.99
CA ASP A 110 5.30 -12.82 -3.87
C ASP A 110 5.90 -12.55 -2.46
N SER A 111 6.88 -11.67 -2.38
CA SER A 111 7.50 -11.29 -1.11
C SER A 111 8.06 -9.86 -1.18
N LEU A 112 7.92 -9.11 -0.10
CA LEU A 112 8.68 -7.88 0.13
C LEU A 112 9.99 -8.20 0.85
N ASN A 113 11.10 -7.60 0.44
CA ASN A 113 12.37 -7.75 1.15
C ASN A 113 12.49 -6.67 2.22
N TYR A 114 12.60 -7.08 3.47
CA TYR A 114 12.87 -6.22 4.62
C TYR A 114 14.31 -6.39 5.10
N ILE A 115 15.05 -5.29 5.21
CA ILE A 115 16.43 -5.26 5.71
C ILE A 115 16.50 -4.29 6.88
N ARG A 116 17.17 -4.68 7.95
CA ARG A 116 17.57 -3.82 9.06
C ARG A 116 19.07 -3.95 9.29
N SER A 117 19.78 -2.84 9.15
CA SER A 117 21.22 -2.76 9.33
C SER A 117 21.59 -2.46 10.79
N ASN A 118 22.86 -2.68 11.13
CA ASN A 118 23.39 -2.45 12.47
C ASN A 118 23.37 -0.97 12.91
N ASP A 119 23.39 -0.05 11.95
CA ASP A 119 23.27 1.39 12.19
C ASP A 119 21.82 1.85 12.43
N GLY A 120 20.86 0.91 12.44
CA GLY A 120 19.45 1.18 12.64
C GLY A 120 18.69 1.59 11.38
N THR A 121 19.37 1.67 10.22
CA THR A 121 18.68 1.90 8.94
C THR A 121 17.80 0.71 8.58
N THR A 122 16.63 1.00 8.00
CA THR A 122 15.71 -0.03 7.53
C THR A 122 15.25 0.23 6.11
N GLN A 123 14.95 -0.85 5.40
CA GLN A 123 14.50 -0.79 4.02
C GLN A 123 13.47 -1.88 3.77
N LEU A 124 12.36 -1.50 3.14
CA LEU A 124 11.36 -2.38 2.59
C LEU A 124 11.32 -2.20 1.08
N SER A 125 11.41 -3.28 0.33
CA SER A 125 11.37 -3.22 -1.12
C SER A 125 10.50 -4.30 -1.74
N MET A 126 9.84 -3.95 -2.83
CA MET A 126 9.15 -4.90 -3.72
C MET A 126 10.02 -5.18 -4.94
N THR A 127 9.78 -6.29 -5.64
CA THR A 127 10.48 -6.60 -6.89
C THR A 127 9.50 -6.81 -8.03
N ILE A 128 9.64 -6.05 -9.11
CA ILE A 128 8.97 -6.32 -10.38
C ILE A 128 9.87 -7.24 -11.21
N LEU A 129 9.35 -8.41 -11.59
CA LEU A 129 10.09 -9.41 -12.35
C LEU A 129 10.13 -9.05 -13.83
N THR A 130 11.29 -9.24 -14.47
CA THR A 130 11.47 -9.15 -15.93
C THR A 130 11.83 -10.49 -16.55
N SER A 131 12.00 -11.52 -15.71
CA SER A 131 12.20 -12.92 -16.07
C SER A 131 11.94 -13.80 -14.84
N ALA A 132 12.04 -15.12 -14.98
CA ALA A 132 11.88 -16.07 -13.87
C ALA A 132 12.91 -15.87 -12.74
N SER A 133 14.12 -15.38 -13.05
CA SER A 133 15.22 -15.23 -12.10
C SER A 133 15.60 -13.78 -11.80
N GLY A 134 15.15 -12.82 -12.62
CA GLY A 134 15.56 -11.42 -12.55
C GLY A 134 14.42 -10.41 -12.40
N GLY A 135 14.74 -9.26 -11.83
CA GLY A 135 13.80 -8.17 -11.63
C GLY A 135 14.48 -6.92 -11.07
N TYR A 136 13.71 -5.84 -10.93
CA TYR A 136 14.16 -4.59 -10.33
C TYR A 136 13.49 -4.39 -8.97
N SER A 137 14.27 -3.97 -7.98
CA SER A 137 13.82 -3.81 -6.59
C SER A 137 13.52 -2.35 -6.27
N PHE A 138 12.28 -2.04 -5.91
CA PHE A 138 11.81 -0.68 -5.65
C PHE A 138 11.59 -0.48 -4.15
N ILE A 139 12.16 0.59 -3.58
CA ILE A 139 12.11 0.89 -2.14
C ILE A 139 10.78 1.52 -1.76
N LEU A 140 9.93 0.77 -1.07
CA LEU A 140 8.63 1.25 -0.59
C LEU A 140 8.76 2.06 0.71
N ALA A 141 9.67 1.66 1.60
CA ALA A 141 9.90 2.31 2.87
C ALA A 141 11.38 2.21 3.25
N ASP A 142 11.85 3.21 3.97
CA ASP A 142 13.25 3.45 4.35
C ASP A 142 13.37 3.86 5.84
N SER A 143 12.28 3.70 6.59
CA SER A 143 12.22 3.93 8.03
C SER A 143 11.22 2.98 8.68
N ASP A 144 11.41 2.70 9.98
CA ASP A 144 10.51 1.84 10.76
C ASP A 144 9.08 2.40 10.82
N ALA A 145 8.93 3.73 10.82
CA ALA A 145 7.63 4.39 10.82
C ALA A 145 6.89 4.14 9.50
N HIS A 146 7.57 4.33 8.36
CA HIS A 146 6.99 4.08 7.05
C HIS A 146 6.69 2.59 6.83
N PHE A 147 7.57 1.71 7.31
CA PHE A 147 7.40 0.26 7.16
C PHE A 147 6.05 -0.23 7.66
N ARG A 148 5.70 0.07 8.93
CA ARG A 148 4.44 -0.42 9.52
C ARG A 148 3.23 0.14 8.80
N GLN A 149 3.26 1.44 8.51
CA GLN A 149 2.17 2.10 7.80
C GLN A 149 1.97 1.52 6.40
N VAL A 150 3.05 1.16 5.70
CA VAL A 150 2.96 0.50 4.39
C VAL A 150 2.32 -0.88 4.54
N VAL A 151 2.83 -1.73 5.42
CA VAL A 151 2.27 -3.08 5.63
C VAL A 151 0.80 -3.03 6.02
N ASP A 152 0.45 -2.19 6.99
CA ASP A 152 -0.93 -2.05 7.49
C ASP A 152 -1.86 -1.58 6.36
N ALA A 153 -1.44 -0.58 5.58
CA ALA A 153 -2.25 -0.07 4.47
C ALA A 153 -2.39 -1.06 3.29
N LEU A 154 -1.45 -1.99 3.12
CA LEU A 154 -1.57 -3.07 2.12
C LEU A 154 -2.59 -4.13 2.54
N GLN A 155 -2.72 -4.40 3.85
CA GLN A 155 -3.74 -5.30 4.40
C GLN A 155 -5.13 -4.65 4.44
N TYR A 156 -5.18 -3.33 4.63
CA TYR A 156 -6.41 -2.55 4.76
C TYR A 156 -6.45 -1.39 3.76
N PRO A 157 -6.60 -1.68 2.45
CA PRO A 157 -6.50 -0.63 1.44
C PRO A 157 -7.66 0.36 1.51
N LYS A 158 -7.34 1.62 1.20
CA LYS A 158 -8.34 2.69 1.08
C LYS A 158 -9.23 2.44 -0.15
N PRO A 159 -10.53 2.78 -0.08
CA PRO A 159 -11.49 2.53 -1.16
C PRO A 159 -11.24 3.28 -2.47
N ARG A 160 -10.48 4.37 -2.46
CA ARG A 160 -10.19 5.15 -3.67
C ARG A 160 -8.71 5.54 -3.73
N PRO A 161 -7.95 5.07 -4.73
CA PRO A 161 -6.60 5.55 -4.96
C PRO A 161 -6.61 7.02 -5.39
N ALA A 162 -5.70 7.81 -4.85
CA ALA A 162 -5.58 9.22 -5.24
C ALA A 162 -5.03 9.33 -6.68
N THR A 163 -5.82 9.95 -7.55
CA THR A 163 -5.65 9.89 -9.01
C THR A 163 -4.38 10.57 -9.52
N HIS A 164 -3.84 11.56 -8.80
CA HIS A 164 -2.60 12.26 -9.21
C HIS A 164 -1.37 11.37 -9.06
N TYR A 165 -1.25 10.59 -7.97
CA TYR A 165 -0.16 9.65 -7.79
C TYR A 165 -0.16 8.61 -8.90
N TYR A 166 -1.33 8.05 -9.21
CA TYR A 166 -1.47 7.01 -10.21
C TYR A 166 -1.02 7.47 -11.60
N ARG A 167 -1.36 8.70 -12.01
CA ARG A 167 -0.89 9.27 -13.29
C ARG A 167 0.62 9.47 -13.30
N ASN A 168 1.20 9.97 -12.22
CA ASN A 168 2.64 10.13 -12.10
C ASN A 168 3.36 8.77 -12.17
N ILE A 169 2.84 7.76 -11.47
CA ILE A 169 3.36 6.39 -11.51
C ILE A 169 3.30 5.80 -12.92
N ALA A 170 2.18 5.94 -13.61
CA ALA A 170 2.03 5.40 -14.96
C ALA A 170 3.08 5.97 -15.93
N ARG A 171 3.42 7.26 -15.80
CA ARG A 171 4.46 7.90 -16.62
C ARG A 171 5.84 7.28 -16.44
N LEU A 172 6.15 6.72 -15.27
CA LEU A 172 7.45 6.08 -15.01
C LEU A 172 7.74 4.92 -15.98
N PHE A 173 6.69 4.25 -16.47
CA PHE A 173 6.82 3.07 -17.30
C PHE A 173 6.74 3.39 -18.81
N THR A 174 6.14 4.52 -19.18
CA THR A 174 5.88 4.87 -20.59
C THR A 174 6.82 5.92 -21.17
N GLU A 175 7.41 6.76 -20.32
CA GLU A 175 8.31 7.86 -20.69
C GLU A 175 9.76 7.53 -20.32
#